data_AF-A0A833UNT3-F1
#
_entry.id   AF-A0A833UNT3-F1
#
_cell.length_a   1.000
_cell.length_b   1.000
_cell.length_c   1.000
_cell.angle_alpha   90.00
_cell.angle_beta   90.00
_cell.angle_gamma   90.00
#
_symmetry.space_group_name_H-M   'P 1'
#
loop_
_entity.id
_entity.type
_entity.pdbx_description
1 polymer ?
#
loop_
_entity_poly.entity_id
_entity_poly.type
_entity_poly.pdbx_seq_one_letter_code
_entity_poly.pdbx_strand_id
1 'polypeptide(L)'
;MLNSRNTLFVNLFFIFYPQMQEKSRRNSSNRQKLKVKHTGGQKSFIRILEEKNLMVERLSEKESEEDVEEVADTIFKEVLGQRSGYAVEMGHMVILDPSPTMKSSRAFIHLWEENQWNKSDAEMYKSKLDKMMGDIEALQKIFSEHEIVL
;
A
#
# COMPACT_ATOMS: atom_id res chain seq x y z
N MET A 1 -37.21 -40.45 -15.14
CA MET A 1 -37.32 -39.89 -13.77
C MET A 1 -36.06 -39.09 -13.48
N LEU A 2 -36.15 -37.75 -13.45
CA LEU A 2 -35.03 -36.90 -13.05
C LEU A 2 -34.84 -37.02 -11.53
N ASN A 3 -33.64 -37.40 -11.12
CA ASN A 3 -33.28 -37.64 -9.72
C ASN A 3 -33.54 -36.40 -8.85
N SER A 4 -34.13 -36.60 -7.67
CA SER A 4 -34.52 -35.54 -6.71
C SER A 4 -33.37 -34.59 -6.30
N ARG A 5 -32.11 -35.02 -6.47
CA ARG A 5 -30.90 -34.19 -6.26
C ARG A 5 -30.64 -33.18 -7.39
N ASN A 6 -31.02 -33.49 -8.62
CA ASN A 6 -30.84 -32.59 -9.77
C ASN A 6 -31.86 -31.46 -9.76
N THR A 7 -33.09 -31.70 -9.28
CA THR A 7 -34.11 -30.66 -9.14
C THR A 7 -33.76 -29.64 -8.07
N LEU A 8 -33.13 -30.04 -6.95
CA LEU A 8 -32.65 -29.11 -5.92
C LEU A 8 -31.52 -28.22 -6.43
N PHE A 9 -30.56 -28.77 -7.18
CA PHE A 9 -29.44 -28.01 -7.73
C PHE A 9 -29.90 -27.01 -8.81
N VAL A 10 -30.83 -27.42 -9.66
CA VAL A 10 -31.42 -26.55 -10.70
C VAL A 10 -32.29 -25.46 -10.08
N ASN A 11 -33.08 -25.76 -9.04
CA ASN A 11 -33.87 -24.76 -8.32
C ASN A 11 -33.01 -23.76 -7.56
N LEU A 12 -31.94 -24.20 -6.89
CA LEU A 12 -31.02 -23.29 -6.20
C LEU A 12 -30.29 -22.37 -7.18
N PHE A 13 -29.91 -22.90 -8.34
CA PHE A 13 -29.36 -22.10 -9.44
C PHE A 13 -30.38 -21.06 -9.92
N PHE A 14 -31.62 -21.44 -10.22
CA PHE A 14 -32.65 -20.50 -10.67
C PHE A 14 -33.04 -19.43 -9.64
N ILE A 15 -32.97 -19.74 -8.34
CA ILE A 15 -33.31 -18.79 -7.27
C ILE A 15 -32.17 -17.79 -7.04
N PHE A 16 -30.91 -18.24 -7.04
CA PHE A 16 -29.77 -17.38 -6.75
C PHE A 16 -29.24 -16.63 -7.98
N TYR A 17 -29.41 -17.16 -9.19
CA TYR A 17 -28.87 -16.58 -10.41
C TYR A 17 -29.37 -15.15 -10.70
N PRO A 18 -30.65 -14.80 -10.52
CA PRO A 18 -31.14 -13.42 -10.69
C PRO A 18 -30.54 -12.46 -9.65
N GLN A 19 -30.42 -12.88 -8.38
CA GLN A 19 -29.79 -12.08 -7.33
C GLN A 19 -28.30 -11.83 -7.62
N MET A 20 -27.60 -12.85 -8.12
CA MET A 20 -26.16 -12.75 -8.45
C MET A 20 -25.93 -11.85 -9.67
N GLN A 21 -26.80 -11.92 -10.68
CA GLN A 21 -26.77 -10.99 -11.81
C GLN A 21 -27.03 -9.54 -11.36
N GLU A 22 -28.01 -9.32 -10.48
CA GLU A 22 -28.32 -7.98 -9.99
C GLU A 22 -27.21 -7.42 -9.09
N LYS A 23 -26.54 -8.27 -8.29
CA LYS A 23 -25.32 -7.88 -7.55
C LYS A 23 -24.18 -7.53 -8.51
N SER A 24 -23.97 -8.33 -9.55
CA SER A 24 -22.94 -8.07 -10.58
C SER A 24 -23.20 -6.76 -11.33
N ARG A 25 -24.46 -6.52 -11.73
CA ARG A 25 -24.90 -5.28 -12.39
C ARG A 25 -24.65 -4.06 -11.52
N ARG A 26 -25.04 -4.13 -10.24
CA ARG A 26 -24.77 -3.05 -9.26
C ARG A 26 -23.28 -2.82 -9.05
N ASN A 27 -22.47 -3.88 -8.94
CA ASN A 27 -21.02 -3.76 -8.82
C ASN A 27 -20.40 -3.10 -10.06
N SER A 28 -20.87 -3.42 -11.27
CA SER A 28 -20.42 -2.78 -12.50
C SER A 28 -20.75 -1.29 -12.53
N SER A 29 -22.00 -0.90 -12.21
CA SER A 29 -22.40 0.51 -12.13
C SER A 29 -21.67 1.27 -11.03
N ASN A 30 -21.43 0.64 -9.87
CA ASN A 30 -20.65 1.24 -8.80
C ASN A 30 -19.21 1.46 -9.26
N ARG A 31 -18.60 0.48 -9.94
CA ARG A 31 -17.26 0.60 -10.52
C ARG A 31 -17.14 1.76 -11.50
N GLN A 32 -18.14 1.98 -12.33
CA GLN A 32 -18.19 3.10 -13.28
C GLN A 32 -18.36 4.47 -12.60
N LYS A 33 -19.03 4.52 -11.43
CA LYS A 33 -19.27 5.75 -10.66
C LYS A 33 -18.11 6.15 -9.75
N LEU A 34 -17.09 5.30 -9.60
CA LEU A 34 -15.88 5.63 -8.85
C LEU A 34 -15.11 6.75 -9.56
N LYS A 35 -15.12 7.95 -8.97
CA LYS A 35 -14.35 9.11 -9.45
C LYS A 35 -12.84 8.98 -9.21
N VAL A 36 -12.44 8.10 -8.29
CA VAL A 36 -11.04 7.80 -7.97
C VAL A 36 -10.74 6.37 -8.41
N LYS A 37 -9.84 6.24 -9.40
CA LYS A 37 -9.33 4.95 -9.87
C LYS A 37 -8.42 4.36 -8.79
N HIS A 38 -8.95 3.51 -7.91
CA HIS A 38 -8.13 2.80 -6.90
C HIS A 38 -7.57 1.45 -7.39
N THR A 39 -7.48 1.26 -8.71
CA THR A 39 -6.36 0.52 -9.31
C THR A 39 -5.46 1.55 -9.97
N GLY A 40 -4.66 2.23 -9.14
CA GLY A 40 -3.58 3.07 -9.64
C GLY A 40 -2.60 2.20 -10.42
N GLY A 41 -2.56 2.38 -11.73
CA GLY A 41 -1.37 2.17 -12.58
C GLY A 41 -0.66 0.81 -12.59
N GLN A 42 -1.12 -0.23 -11.90
CA GLN A 42 -0.44 -1.52 -11.92
C GLN A 42 -0.44 -2.09 -13.35
N LYS A 43 0.76 -2.27 -13.92
CA LYS A 43 0.94 -3.04 -15.15
C LYS A 43 0.46 -4.46 -14.87
N SER A 44 -0.15 -5.11 -15.86
CA SER A 44 -0.33 -6.55 -15.79
C SER A 44 1.03 -7.22 -15.63
N PHE A 45 1.07 -8.36 -14.94
CA PHE A 45 2.28 -9.16 -14.82
C PHE A 45 2.91 -9.47 -16.19
N ILE A 46 2.08 -9.74 -17.20
CA ILE A 46 2.50 -9.97 -18.58
C ILE A 46 3.26 -8.77 -19.15
N ARG A 47 2.75 -7.54 -18.95
CA ARG A 47 3.41 -6.32 -19.46
C ARG A 47 4.76 -6.09 -18.77
N ILE A 48 4.88 -6.40 -17.48
CA ILE A 48 6.17 -6.32 -16.75
C ILE A 48 7.16 -7.34 -17.31
N LEU A 49 6.68 -8.55 -17.62
CA LEU A 49 7.51 -9.62 -18.16
C LEU A 49 8.00 -9.29 -19.58
N GLU A 50 7.14 -8.74 -20.43
CA GLU A 50 7.50 -8.27 -21.78
C GLU A 50 8.56 -7.16 -21.73
N GLU A 51 8.37 -6.14 -20.89
CA GLU A 51 9.33 -5.04 -20.74
C GLU A 51 10.69 -5.55 -20.21
N LYS A 52 10.69 -6.48 -19.23
CA LYS A 52 11.91 -7.09 -18.72
C LYS A 52 12.65 -7.87 -19.81
N ASN A 53 11.94 -8.68 -20.59
CA ASN A 53 12.55 -9.47 -21.65
C ASN A 53 13.17 -8.57 -22.72
N LEU A 54 12.48 -7.48 -23.08
CA LEU A 54 12.99 -6.49 -24.02
C LEU A 54 14.26 -5.78 -23.50
N MET A 55 14.33 -5.45 -22.21
CA MET A 55 15.57 -4.90 -21.62
C MET A 55 16.74 -5.87 -21.71
N VAL A 56 16.50 -7.15 -21.39
CA VAL A 56 17.54 -8.19 -21.42
C VAL A 56 18.05 -8.40 -22.85
N GLU A 57 17.14 -8.44 -23.83
CA GLU A 57 17.48 -8.53 -25.25
C GLU A 57 18.36 -7.34 -25.68
N ARG A 58 17.93 -6.11 -25.40
CA ARG A 58 18.67 -4.88 -25.73
C ARG A 58 20.04 -4.78 -25.04
N LEU A 59 20.15 -5.27 -23.81
CA LEU A 59 21.42 -5.33 -23.09
C LEU A 59 22.36 -6.38 -23.69
N SER A 60 21.81 -7.50 -24.16
CA SER A 60 22.61 -8.55 -24.81
C SER A 60 23.08 -8.17 -26.22
N GLU A 61 22.37 -7.26 -26.91
CA GLU A 61 22.76 -6.73 -28.22
C GLU A 61 23.92 -5.72 -28.15
N LYS A 62 24.15 -5.07 -26.99
CA LYS A 62 25.24 -4.11 -26.81
C LYS A 62 26.48 -4.80 -26.23
N GLU A 63 27.40 -5.18 -27.10
CA GLU A 63 28.81 -5.40 -26.72
C GLU A 63 29.50 -4.03 -26.60
N SER A 64 29.78 -3.54 -25.39
CA SER A 64 30.59 -2.33 -25.25
C SER A 64 31.42 -2.31 -23.96
N GLU A 65 32.71 -2.01 -24.12
CA GLU A 65 33.69 -1.65 -23.06
C GLU A 65 33.37 -0.31 -22.35
N GLU A 66 32.13 0.17 -22.43
CA GLU A 66 31.65 1.43 -21.83
C GLU A 66 30.97 1.18 -20.47
N ASP A 67 30.87 2.22 -19.64
CA ASP A 67 30.28 2.16 -18.30
C ASP A 67 28.86 1.54 -18.37
N VAL A 68 28.74 0.33 -17.81
CA VAL A 68 27.54 -0.52 -17.86
C VAL A 68 26.29 0.21 -17.37
N GLU A 69 26.47 1.19 -16.47
CA GLU A 69 25.41 1.98 -15.88
C GLU A 69 24.77 2.97 -16.86
N GLU A 70 25.56 3.71 -17.66
CA GLU A 70 25.02 4.65 -18.66
C GLU A 70 24.30 3.91 -19.79
N VAL A 71 24.86 2.77 -20.21
CA VAL A 71 24.27 1.89 -21.22
C VAL A 71 22.94 1.31 -20.73
N ALA A 72 22.88 0.86 -19.47
CA ALA A 72 21.63 0.40 -18.87
C ALA A 72 20.59 1.53 -18.77
N ASP A 73 21.00 2.72 -18.36
CA ASP A 73 20.12 3.89 -18.22
C ASP A 73 19.46 4.31 -19.54
N THR A 74 20.22 4.26 -20.64
CA THR A 74 19.67 4.53 -21.98
C THR A 74 18.64 3.49 -22.39
N ILE A 75 18.91 2.20 -22.14
CA ILE A 75 17.98 1.10 -22.43
C ILE A 75 16.73 1.18 -21.55
N PHE A 76 16.87 1.53 -20.27
CA PHE A 76 15.72 1.72 -19.38
C PHE A 76 14.81 2.86 -19.87
N LYS A 77 15.39 3.99 -20.30
CA LYS A 77 14.63 5.11 -20.85
C LYS A 77 13.96 4.77 -22.18
N GLU A 78 14.57 3.91 -22.99
CA GLU A 78 14.00 3.43 -24.25
C GLU A 78 12.82 2.47 -24.00
N VAL A 79 12.99 1.46 -23.15
CA VAL A 79 11.97 0.41 -22.91
C VAL A 79 10.82 0.91 -22.04
N LEU A 80 11.11 1.71 -21.00
CA LEU A 80 10.09 2.19 -20.06
C LEU A 80 9.57 3.59 -20.40
N GLY A 81 10.24 4.31 -21.30
CA GLY A 81 9.99 5.72 -21.59
C GLY A 81 10.51 6.68 -20.51
N GLN A 82 10.40 7.99 -20.75
CA GLN A 82 10.79 9.04 -19.78
C GLN A 82 9.84 9.17 -18.59
N ARG A 83 8.61 8.62 -18.69
CA ARG A 83 7.68 8.58 -17.56
C ARG A 83 7.98 7.35 -16.71
N SER A 84 8.99 7.47 -15.85
CA SER A 84 9.10 6.61 -14.67
C SER A 84 7.91 6.90 -13.75
N GLY A 85 6.75 6.33 -14.05
CA GLY A 85 5.62 6.26 -13.14
C GLY A 85 5.84 5.27 -11.99
N TYR A 86 7.04 4.68 -11.88
CA TYR A 86 7.34 3.59 -10.96
C TYR A 86 8.05 4.00 -9.68
N ALA A 87 8.56 5.24 -9.56
CA ALA A 87 9.32 5.59 -8.36
C ALA A 87 9.40 7.08 -7.99
N VAL A 88 8.72 8.01 -8.69
CA VAL A 88 8.90 9.45 -8.37
C VAL A 88 8.07 9.91 -7.16
N GLU A 89 7.07 9.15 -6.72
CA GLU A 89 6.10 9.70 -5.76
C GLU A 89 5.58 8.71 -4.70
N MET A 90 6.32 7.63 -4.41
CA MET A 90 6.01 6.74 -3.28
C MET A 90 6.30 7.38 -1.90
N GLY A 91 6.88 8.58 -1.86
CA GLY A 91 7.17 9.34 -0.63
C GLY A 91 6.22 10.50 -0.35
N HIS A 92 5.47 10.98 -1.34
CA HIS A 92 4.51 12.08 -1.17
C HIS A 92 3.08 11.53 -1.05
N MET A 93 2.79 10.83 0.06
CA MET A 93 1.40 10.66 0.48
C MET A 93 0.87 12.03 0.92
N VAL A 94 0.18 12.74 0.02
CA VAL A 94 -0.68 13.86 0.41
C VAL A 94 -1.96 13.28 0.97
N ILE A 95 -2.03 13.14 2.30
CA ILE A 95 -3.30 12.88 2.99
C ILE A 95 -4.15 14.13 2.78
N LEU A 96 -5.09 14.05 1.82
CA LEU A 96 -6.03 15.13 1.58
C LEU A 96 -6.90 15.34 2.81
N ASP A 97 -7.16 16.60 3.12
CA ASP A 97 -8.09 16.94 4.19
C ASP A 97 -9.45 16.30 3.93
N PRO A 98 -10.07 15.70 4.96
CA PRO A 98 -11.34 15.03 4.79
C PRO A 98 -12.41 16.04 4.36
N SER A 99 -13.21 15.66 3.35
CA SER A 99 -14.34 16.45 2.86
C SER A 99 -15.28 16.87 4.02
N PRO A 100 -15.92 18.05 3.96
CA PRO A 100 -16.86 18.49 4.99
C PRO A 100 -17.94 17.44 5.33
N THR A 101 -18.41 16.71 4.32
CA THR A 101 -19.38 15.62 4.47
C THR A 101 -18.82 14.37 5.15
N MET A 102 -17.52 14.11 5.01
CA MET A 102 -16.85 13.02 5.74
C MET A 102 -16.65 13.40 7.20
N LYS A 103 -16.33 14.67 7.50
CA LYS A 103 -16.12 15.16 8.87
C LYS A 103 -17.35 15.02 9.76
N SER A 104 -18.56 15.11 9.18
CA SER A 104 -19.82 14.92 9.90
C SER A 104 -20.26 13.45 10.02
N SER A 105 -19.55 12.50 9.43
CA SER A 105 -19.90 11.08 9.49
C SER A 105 -19.64 10.53 10.89
N ARG A 106 -20.57 9.76 11.43
CA ARG A 106 -20.41 9.08 12.74
C ARG A 106 -19.16 8.21 12.81
N ALA A 107 -18.82 7.52 11.71
CA ALA A 107 -17.62 6.69 11.65
C ALA A 107 -16.33 7.54 11.71
N PHE A 108 -16.36 8.73 11.09
CA PHE A 108 -15.24 9.66 11.15
C PHE A 108 -15.04 10.22 12.55
N ILE A 109 -16.13 10.57 13.25
CA ILE A 109 -16.08 11.09 14.62
C ILE A 109 -15.46 10.03 15.56
N HIS A 110 -15.93 8.79 15.52
CA HIS A 110 -15.38 7.72 16.36
C HIS A 110 -13.88 7.48 16.10
N LEU A 111 -13.49 7.37 14.83
CA LEU A 111 -12.07 7.19 14.47
C LEU A 111 -11.21 8.39 14.87
N TRP A 112 -11.77 9.59 14.81
CA TRP A 112 -11.08 10.81 15.23
C TRP A 112 -10.85 10.80 16.74
N GLU A 113 -11.88 10.48 17.53
CA GLU A 113 -11.80 10.36 19.00
C GLU A 113 -10.80 9.27 19.41
N GLU A 114 -10.90 8.07 18.83
CA GLU A 114 -9.99 6.96 19.11
C GLU A 114 -8.53 7.33 18.79
N ASN A 115 -8.29 8.03 17.68
CA ASN A 115 -6.96 8.53 17.36
C ASN A 115 -6.44 9.57 18.35
N GLN A 116 -7.31 10.42 18.91
CA GLN A 116 -6.89 11.35 19.97
C GLN A 116 -6.45 10.58 21.23
N TRP A 117 -7.20 9.55 21.63
CA TRP A 117 -6.85 8.69 22.76
C TRP A 117 -5.55 7.92 22.53
N ASN A 118 -5.39 7.32 21.36
CA ASN A 118 -4.15 6.61 21.00
C ASN A 118 -2.94 7.54 21.01
N LYS A 119 -3.13 8.80 20.59
CA LYS A 119 -2.08 9.82 20.65
C LYS A 119 -1.69 10.15 22.09
N SER A 120 -2.65 10.37 22.98
CA SER A 120 -2.35 10.65 24.40
C SER A 120 -1.67 9.48 25.09
N ASP A 121 -2.09 8.25 24.80
CA ASP A 121 -1.47 7.05 25.38
C ASP A 121 -0.02 6.90 24.90
N ALA A 122 0.24 7.09 23.61
CA ALA A 122 1.58 7.05 23.05
C ALA A 122 2.49 8.12 23.69
N GLU A 123 1.98 9.34 23.89
CA GLU A 123 2.72 10.43 24.56
C GLU A 123 3.02 10.10 26.03
N MET A 124 2.08 9.48 26.75
CA MET A 124 2.30 9.01 28.12
C MET A 124 3.42 7.96 28.19
N TYR A 125 3.39 6.95 27.33
CA TYR A 125 4.44 5.92 27.30
C TYR A 125 5.79 6.51 26.92
N LYS A 126 5.82 7.44 25.96
CA LYS A 126 7.04 8.15 25.59
C LYS A 126 7.64 8.90 26.79
N SER A 127 6.84 9.68 27.51
CA SER A 127 7.29 10.41 28.71
C SER A 127 7.82 9.47 29.80
N LYS A 128 7.17 8.32 29.99
CA LYS A 128 7.63 7.30 30.94
C LYS A 128 9.00 6.71 30.54
N LEU A 129 9.21 6.43 29.26
CA LEU A 129 10.49 5.95 28.75
C LEU A 129 11.58 7.00 28.88
N ASP A 130 11.29 8.25 28.52
CA ASP A 130 12.23 9.37 28.64
C ASP A 130 12.69 9.55 30.10
N LYS A 131 11.75 9.44 31.06
CA LYS A 131 12.10 9.47 32.49
C LYS A 131 12.99 8.31 32.89
N MET A 132 12.64 7.08 32.49
CA MET A 132 13.46 5.90 32.81
C MET A 132 14.86 5.98 32.22
N MET A 133 15.00 6.51 31.00
CA MET A 133 16.30 6.74 30.38
C MET A 133 17.13 7.74 31.18
N GLY A 134 16.53 8.85 31.62
CA GLY A 134 17.22 9.83 32.48
C GLY A 134 17.69 9.23 33.81
N ASP A 135 16.86 8.39 34.45
CA ASP A 135 17.23 7.69 35.68
C ASP A 135 18.42 6.73 35.45
N ILE A 136 18.44 6.02 34.32
CA ILE A 136 19.54 5.12 33.94
C ILE A 136 20.83 5.91 33.67
N GLU A 137 20.76 7.02 32.94
CA GLU A 137 21.90 7.90 32.66
C GLU A 137 22.49 8.45 33.97
N ALA A 138 21.65 8.85 34.92
CA ALA A 138 22.07 9.31 36.24
C ALA A 138 22.79 8.20 37.02
N LEU A 139 22.26 6.97 37.00
CA LEU A 139 22.91 5.81 37.63
C LEU A 139 24.27 5.50 36.99
N GLN A 140 24.35 5.48 35.65
CA GLN A 140 25.61 5.25 34.93
C GLN A 140 26.68 6.27 35.29
N LYS A 141 26.30 7.54 35.43
CA LYS A 141 27.20 8.60 35.87
C LYS A 141 27.75 8.34 37.28
N ILE A 142 26.88 7.99 38.22
CA ILE A 142 27.29 7.67 39.61
C ILE A 142 28.27 6.49 39.63
N PHE A 143 28.00 5.43 38.87
CA PHE A 143 28.91 4.28 38.81
C PHE A 143 30.27 4.64 38.18
N SER A 144 30.27 5.46 37.12
CA SER A 144 31.52 5.90 36.46
C SER A 144 32.37 6.79 37.36
N GLU A 145 31.75 7.63 38.19
CA GLU A 145 32.47 8.48 39.17
C GLU A 145 33.09 7.65 40.30
N HIS A 146 32.49 6.52 40.68
CA HIS A 146 33.00 5.64 41.72
C HIS A 146 34.06 4.62 41.23
N GLU A 147 34.19 4.37 39.93
CA GLU A 147 35.28 3.57 39.35
C GLU A 147 36.64 4.29 39.34
N ILE A 148 36.67 5.63 39.47
CA ILE A 148 37.91 6.43 39.39
C ILE A 148 38.65 6.52 40.75
N VAL A 149 38.03 6.07 41.85
CA VAL A 149 38.55 6.29 43.22
C VAL A 149 39.13 5.02 43.88
N LEU A 150 39.29 3.92 43.13
CA LEU A 150 40.03 2.71 43.55
C LEU A 150 41.35 2.57 42.78
#